data_AF-A0A1G2Y1J2-F1
#
_entry.id   AF-A0A1G2Y1J2-F1
#
_cell.length_a   1.000
_cell.length_b   1.000
_cell.length_c   1.000
_cell.angle_alpha   90.00
_cell.angle_beta   90.00
_cell.angle_gamma   90.00
#
_symmetry.space_group_name_H-M   'P 1'
#
loop_
_entity.id
_entity.type
_entity.pdbx_description
1 polymer ?
#
loop_
_entity_poly.entity_id
_entity_poly.type
_entity_poly.pdbx_seq_one_letter_code
_entity_poly.pdbx_strand_id
1 'polypeptide(L)'
;MLRYCFFICVVFCFVTMVFAQNNYDVFMQESPVGAGVIKPGIGVHTYQAKENIILTTAPKTGYRFVGWLGDVRDSGSNRTSMVVDGPKIVIAVFERDEYEFLEKSGPQISVGPPALYPRSDSYTNNGGTWPYPPDKPDDPDYPDDPDPRNDPPPVPEIPEPATMIMLGLGALLIHRNKKK
;
A
#
# COMPACT_ATOMS: atom_id res chain seq x y z
N MET A 1 -15.33 -36.55 -57.45
CA MET A 1 -14.22 -36.33 -56.49
C MET A 1 -13.73 -34.88 -56.42
N LEU A 2 -13.55 -34.17 -57.54
CA LEU A 2 -13.02 -32.78 -57.56
C LEU A 2 -13.87 -31.75 -56.78
N ARG A 3 -15.21 -31.88 -56.78
CA ARG A 3 -16.14 -30.98 -56.04
C ARG A 3 -16.09 -31.16 -54.52
N TYR A 4 -15.74 -32.36 -54.04
CA TYR A 4 -15.63 -32.66 -52.60
C TYR A 4 -14.30 -32.14 -52.03
N CYS A 5 -13.21 -32.24 -52.81
CA CYS A 5 -11.90 -31.71 -52.46
C CYS A 5 -11.90 -30.17 -52.37
N PHE A 6 -12.61 -29.50 -53.29
CA PHE A 6 -12.77 -28.05 -53.27
C PHE A 6 -13.61 -27.57 -52.07
N PHE A 7 -14.71 -28.27 -51.75
CA PHE A 7 -15.52 -27.94 -50.58
C PHE A 7 -14.77 -28.15 -49.25
N ILE A 8 -13.99 -29.23 -49.12
CA ILE A 8 -13.16 -29.47 -47.94
C ILE A 8 -12.07 -28.40 -47.81
N CYS A 9 -11.41 -28.02 -48.92
CA CYS A 9 -10.44 -26.92 -48.92
C CYS A 9 -11.08 -25.58 -48.53
N VAL A 10 -12.25 -25.25 -49.06
CA VAL A 10 -12.94 -23.99 -48.73
C VAL A 10 -13.39 -23.99 -47.28
N VAL A 11 -13.96 -25.07 -46.76
CA VAL A 11 -14.35 -25.19 -45.34
C VAL A 11 -13.12 -25.16 -44.43
N PHE A 12 -12.04 -25.86 -44.78
CA PHE A 12 -10.78 -25.82 -44.02
C PHE A 12 -10.15 -24.42 -44.04
N CYS A 13 -10.19 -23.73 -45.18
CA CYS A 13 -9.69 -22.36 -45.33
C CYS A 13 -10.57 -21.34 -44.57
N PHE A 14 -11.89 -21.51 -44.56
CA PHE A 14 -12.80 -20.70 -43.73
C PHE A 14 -12.62 -20.98 -42.23
N VAL A 15 -12.34 -22.23 -41.85
CA VAL A 15 -12.07 -22.62 -40.45
C VAL A 15 -10.74 -22.04 -39.97
N THR A 16 -9.71 -21.95 -40.82
CA THR A 16 -8.43 -21.32 -40.44
C THR A 16 -8.46 -19.80 -40.50
N MET A 17 -9.31 -19.19 -41.34
CA MET A 17 -9.38 -17.72 -41.53
C MET A 17 -10.13 -16.98 -40.42
N VAL A 18 -10.91 -17.67 -39.59
CA VAL A 18 -11.67 -17.07 -38.47
C VAL A 18 -10.80 -16.72 -37.25
N PHE A 19 -9.52 -17.12 -37.20
CA PHE A 19 -8.67 -16.89 -36.04
C PHE A 19 -7.77 -15.65 -36.18
N ALA A 20 -8.39 -14.48 -36.34
CA ALA A 20 -7.69 -13.23 -36.02
C ALA A 20 -7.58 -13.14 -34.49
N GLN A 21 -6.45 -13.57 -33.92
CA GLN A 21 -6.18 -13.45 -32.49
C GLN A 21 -6.03 -11.98 -32.11
N ASN A 22 -7.09 -11.38 -31.56
CA ASN A 22 -6.95 -10.16 -30.78
C ASN A 22 -6.26 -10.51 -29.47
N ASN A 23 -5.09 -9.92 -29.22
CA ASN A 23 -4.38 -10.03 -27.95
C ASN A 23 -4.52 -8.73 -27.17
N TYR A 24 -4.57 -8.82 -25.83
CA TYR A 24 -4.64 -7.69 -24.93
C TYR A 24 -3.59 -7.81 -23.82
N ASP A 25 -3.07 -6.65 -23.41
CA ASP A 25 -2.09 -6.54 -22.34
C ASP A 25 -2.78 -6.33 -20.99
N VAL A 26 -2.35 -7.12 -20.00
CA VAL A 26 -2.80 -7.05 -18.61
C VAL A 26 -1.61 -6.66 -17.75
N PHE A 27 -1.74 -5.54 -17.04
CA PHE A 27 -0.74 -5.08 -16.09
C PHE A 27 -1.07 -5.55 -14.67
N MET A 28 -0.15 -6.31 -14.08
CA MET A 28 -0.26 -6.88 -12.75
C MET A 28 0.67 -6.14 -11.78
N GLN A 29 0.15 -5.72 -10.64
CA GLN A 29 0.92 -5.02 -9.60
C GLN A 29 0.58 -5.53 -8.20
N GLU A 30 1.49 -5.33 -7.25
CA GLU A 30 1.25 -5.49 -5.81
C GLU A 30 1.34 -4.15 -5.07
N SER A 31 0.61 -4.02 -3.96
CA SER A 31 0.71 -2.88 -3.07
C SER A 31 0.58 -3.34 -1.61
N PRO A 32 1.57 -3.06 -0.73
CA PRO A 32 2.86 -2.43 -1.02
C PRO A 32 3.84 -3.35 -1.76
N VAL A 33 4.90 -2.77 -2.35
CA VAL A 33 5.93 -3.54 -3.06
C VAL A 33 6.62 -4.52 -2.12
N GLY A 34 6.75 -5.77 -2.54
CA GLY A 34 7.34 -6.85 -1.79
C GLY A 34 6.43 -7.47 -0.73
N ALA A 35 5.15 -7.09 -0.63
CA ALA A 35 4.22 -7.61 0.37
C ALA A 35 3.77 -9.05 0.10
N GLY A 36 3.83 -9.51 -1.15
CA GLY A 36 3.35 -10.85 -1.50
C GLY A 36 4.08 -11.46 -2.68
N VAL A 37 3.49 -12.56 -3.16
CA VAL A 37 3.84 -13.21 -4.42
C VAL A 37 2.56 -13.37 -5.22
N ILE A 38 2.52 -12.76 -6.40
CA ILE A 38 1.40 -12.86 -7.34
C ILE A 38 1.79 -13.84 -8.46
N LYS A 39 0.88 -14.74 -8.84
CA LYS A 39 0.96 -15.48 -10.10
C LYS A 39 -0.15 -15.01 -11.03
N PRO A 40 0.14 -14.74 -12.31
CA PRO A 40 1.30 -15.20 -13.09
C PRO A 40 2.62 -14.45 -12.86
N GLY A 41 2.57 -13.27 -12.24
CA GLY A 41 3.75 -12.47 -11.89
C GLY A 41 3.39 -10.98 -11.91
N ILE A 42 4.26 -10.15 -11.36
CA ILE A 42 4.14 -8.68 -11.47
C ILE A 42 4.68 -8.25 -12.84
N GLY A 43 4.04 -7.26 -13.46
CA GLY A 43 4.42 -6.73 -14.77
C GLY A 43 3.32 -6.87 -15.81
N VAL A 44 3.69 -6.64 -17.07
CA VAL A 44 2.78 -6.73 -18.21
C VAL A 44 2.77 -8.16 -18.75
N HIS A 45 1.58 -8.71 -18.96
CA HIS A 45 1.35 -10.02 -19.55
C HIS A 45 0.36 -9.92 -20.71
N THR A 46 0.62 -10.60 -21.81
CA THR A 46 -0.24 -10.57 -23.00
C THR A 46 -1.09 -11.84 -23.06
N TYR A 47 -2.40 -11.68 -23.22
CA TYR A 47 -3.38 -12.78 -23.30
C TYR A 47 -4.26 -12.66 -24.53
N GLN A 48 -4.89 -13.76 -24.91
CA GLN A 48 -5.86 -13.76 -26.00
C GLN A 48 -7.18 -13.14 -25.53
N ALA A 49 -7.90 -12.51 -26.45
CA ALA A 49 -9.24 -12.01 -26.18
C ALA A 49 -10.16 -13.15 -25.72
N LYS A 50 -10.95 -12.88 -24.67
CA LYS A 50 -11.87 -13.79 -23.98
C LYS A 50 -11.19 -14.96 -23.27
N GLU A 51 -9.87 -14.93 -23.12
CA GLU A 51 -9.15 -15.91 -22.31
C GLU A 51 -9.54 -15.73 -20.83
N ASN A 52 -9.74 -16.85 -20.13
CA ASN A 52 -10.00 -16.86 -18.69
C ASN A 52 -8.70 -17.18 -17.95
N ILE A 53 -8.16 -16.21 -17.23
CA ILE A 53 -6.91 -16.34 -16.48
C ILE A 53 -7.19 -16.59 -15.01
N ILE A 54 -6.37 -17.44 -14.37
CA ILE A 54 -6.43 -17.70 -12.94
C ILE A 54 -5.36 -16.87 -12.25
N LEU A 55 -5.78 -16.03 -11.32
CA LEU A 55 -4.91 -15.20 -10.50
C LEU A 55 -4.80 -15.84 -9.12
N THR A 56 -3.56 -15.95 -8.62
CA THR A 56 -3.31 -16.43 -7.26
C THR A 56 -2.33 -15.51 -6.56
N THR A 57 -2.53 -15.32 -5.27
CA THR A 57 -1.65 -14.52 -4.42
C THR A 57 -1.35 -15.26 -3.13
N ALA A 58 -0.10 -15.11 -2.68
CA ALA A 58 0.36 -15.56 -1.38
C ALA A 58 0.99 -14.36 -0.65
N PRO A 59 0.44 -13.93 0.50
CA PRO A 59 1.08 -12.89 1.30
C PRO A 59 2.41 -13.38 1.88
N LYS A 60 3.39 -12.47 2.05
CA LYS A 60 4.61 -12.76 2.81
C LYS A 60 4.35 -12.63 4.31
N THR A 61 5.27 -13.15 5.13
CA THR A 61 5.20 -13.07 6.59
C THR A 61 5.02 -11.62 7.06
N GLY A 62 4.09 -11.40 8.01
CA GLY A 62 3.76 -10.07 8.51
C GLY A 62 2.91 -9.23 7.55
N TYR A 63 2.37 -9.83 6.50
CA TYR A 63 1.37 -9.23 5.62
C TYR A 63 0.13 -10.13 5.52
N ARG A 64 -1.01 -9.49 5.33
CA ARG A 64 -2.31 -10.13 5.08
C ARG A 64 -2.85 -9.66 3.74
N PHE A 65 -3.38 -10.58 2.96
CA PHE A 65 -4.07 -10.24 1.73
C PHE A 65 -5.43 -9.58 2.05
N VAL A 66 -5.67 -8.41 1.47
CA VAL A 66 -6.91 -7.63 1.67
C VAL A 66 -7.87 -7.89 0.52
N GLY A 67 -7.36 -7.87 -0.70
CA GLY A 67 -8.17 -8.08 -1.89
C GLY A 67 -7.47 -7.69 -3.18
N TRP A 68 -8.11 -7.98 -4.30
CA TRP A 68 -7.73 -7.54 -5.63
C TRP A 68 -8.48 -6.27 -6.00
N LEU A 69 -7.80 -5.31 -6.61
CA LEU A 69 -8.40 -4.19 -7.33
C LEU A 69 -8.34 -4.46 -8.83
N GLY A 70 -9.41 -4.09 -9.54
CA GLY A 70 -9.57 -4.32 -10.97
C GLY A 70 -10.75 -5.23 -11.27
N ASP A 71 -10.83 -5.67 -12.51
CA ASP A 71 -11.95 -6.48 -13.01
C ASP A 71 -11.69 -7.97 -12.79
N VAL A 72 -11.84 -8.43 -11.56
CA VAL A 72 -11.75 -9.86 -11.20
C VAL A 72 -13.11 -10.36 -10.72
N ARG A 73 -13.38 -11.66 -10.88
CA ARG A 73 -14.66 -12.26 -10.46
C ARG A 73 -14.90 -12.16 -8.95
N ASP A 74 -13.87 -12.46 -8.18
CA ASP A 74 -13.90 -12.41 -6.71
C ASP A 74 -12.68 -11.64 -6.24
N SER A 75 -12.91 -10.43 -5.73
CA SER A 75 -11.85 -9.56 -5.23
C SER A 75 -11.35 -9.95 -3.85
N GLY A 76 -12.16 -10.64 -3.04
CA GLY A 76 -11.78 -11.02 -1.66
C GLY A 76 -11.02 -12.34 -1.58
N SER A 77 -11.11 -13.18 -2.60
CA SER A 77 -10.43 -14.48 -2.63
C SER A 77 -8.95 -14.36 -3.03
N ASN A 78 -8.08 -15.09 -2.31
CA ASN A 78 -6.67 -15.26 -2.66
C ASN A 78 -6.44 -16.02 -3.98
N ARG A 79 -7.48 -16.67 -4.51
CA ARG A 79 -7.52 -17.30 -5.82
C ARG A 79 -8.78 -16.85 -6.55
N THR A 80 -8.59 -16.13 -7.65
CA THR A 80 -9.68 -15.57 -8.44
C THR A 80 -9.48 -15.82 -9.92
N SER A 81 -10.48 -15.49 -10.72
CA SER A 81 -10.41 -15.61 -12.17
C SER A 81 -10.89 -14.34 -12.85
N MET A 82 -10.35 -14.06 -14.03
CA MET A 82 -10.64 -12.87 -14.81
C MET A 82 -10.73 -13.22 -16.29
N VAL A 83 -11.69 -12.63 -17.00
CA VAL A 83 -11.83 -12.77 -18.46
C VAL A 83 -11.18 -11.58 -19.13
N VAL A 84 -10.27 -11.80 -20.08
CA VAL A 84 -9.56 -10.72 -20.78
C VAL A 84 -10.38 -10.26 -21.99
N ASP A 85 -11.28 -9.30 -21.80
CA ASP A 85 -12.09 -8.69 -22.88
C ASP A 85 -11.50 -7.39 -23.46
N GLY A 86 -10.40 -6.90 -22.87
CA GLY A 86 -9.68 -5.69 -23.24
C GLY A 86 -8.39 -5.53 -22.41
N PRO A 87 -7.66 -4.42 -22.57
CA PRO A 87 -6.53 -4.11 -21.71
C PRO A 87 -6.99 -3.90 -20.26
N LYS A 88 -6.28 -4.50 -19.29
CA LYS A 88 -6.68 -4.46 -17.88
C LYS A 88 -5.53 -4.17 -16.94
N ILE A 89 -5.85 -3.59 -15.79
CA ILE A 89 -4.91 -3.38 -14.69
C ILE A 89 -5.47 -4.10 -13.47
N VAL A 90 -4.66 -4.92 -12.84
CA VAL A 90 -5.02 -5.67 -11.63
C VAL A 90 -3.96 -5.47 -10.56
N ILE A 91 -4.40 -5.12 -9.35
CA ILE A 91 -3.52 -4.82 -8.21
C ILE A 91 -3.89 -5.74 -7.04
N ALA A 92 -2.94 -6.52 -6.52
CA ALA A 92 -3.13 -7.21 -5.24
C ALA A 92 -2.81 -6.25 -4.09
N VAL A 93 -3.76 -6.08 -3.18
CA VAL A 93 -3.62 -5.23 -2.01
C VAL A 93 -3.35 -6.09 -0.78
N PHE A 94 -2.32 -5.69 -0.04
CA PHE A 94 -1.92 -6.31 1.21
C PHE A 94 -1.80 -5.24 2.31
N GLU A 95 -2.06 -5.66 3.53
CA GLU A 95 -1.87 -4.88 4.75
C GLU A 95 -0.82 -5.54 5.64
N ARG A 96 -0.12 -4.76 6.46
CA ARG A 96 0.79 -5.31 7.46
C ARG A 96 -0.02 -5.97 8.57
N ASP A 97 0.33 -7.20 8.94
CA ASP A 97 -0.19 -7.86 10.12
C ASP A 97 0.74 -7.59 11.31
N GLU A 98 0.35 -6.64 12.17
CA GLU A 98 1.17 -6.19 13.31
C GLU A 98 1.30 -7.27 14.40
N TYR A 99 0.34 -8.19 14.50
CA TYR A 99 0.33 -9.23 15.53
C TYR A 99 1.41 -10.30 15.26
N GLU A 100 1.55 -10.77 14.02
CA GLU A 100 2.61 -11.72 13.66
C GLU A 100 4.02 -11.13 13.78
N PHE A 101 4.16 -9.81 13.58
CA PHE A 101 5.45 -9.13 13.67
C PHE A 101 5.98 -9.07 15.11
N LEU A 102 5.09 -8.85 16.09
CA LEU A 102 5.43 -8.81 17.51
C LEU A 102 5.80 -10.21 18.05
N GLU A 103 5.11 -11.26 17.62
CA GLU A 103 5.46 -12.63 18.04
C GLU A 103 6.84 -13.06 17.51
N LYS A 104 7.17 -12.70 16.27
CA LYS A 104 8.45 -13.07 15.64
C LYS A 104 9.63 -12.23 16.14
N SER A 105 9.39 -10.99 16.56
CA SER A 105 10.43 -10.13 17.16
C SER A 105 10.79 -10.54 18.59
N GLY A 106 10.04 -11.48 19.19
CA GLY A 106 10.21 -11.88 20.58
C GLY A 106 9.84 -10.75 21.55
N PRO A 107 9.75 -11.03 22.87
CA PRO A 107 9.55 -9.98 23.86
C PRO A 107 10.73 -9.02 23.81
N GLN A 108 10.52 -7.82 23.27
CA GLN A 108 11.47 -6.72 23.41
C GLN A 108 11.34 -6.20 24.85
N ILE A 109 11.83 -6.96 25.83
CA ILE A 109 12.05 -6.43 27.17
C ILE A 109 13.22 -5.47 27.01
N SER A 110 12.91 -4.17 26.98
CA SER A 110 13.89 -3.14 27.27
C SER A 110 14.32 -3.37 28.72
N VAL A 111 15.34 -4.22 28.90
CA VAL A 111 16.02 -4.36 30.19
C VAL A 111 16.77 -3.06 30.34
N GLY A 112 16.10 -2.09 30.99
CA GLY A 112 16.74 -0.86 31.43
C GLY A 112 18.04 -1.18 32.18
N PRO A 113 18.95 -0.20 32.30
CA PRO A 113 20.27 -0.42 32.87
C PRO A 113 20.21 -1.22 34.18
N PRO A 114 21.11 -2.19 34.40
CA PRO A 114 21.06 -3.13 35.51
C PRO A 114 21.40 -2.44 36.85
N ALA A 115 20.51 -1.59 37.36
CA ALA A 115 20.50 -1.05 38.73
C ALA A 115 19.24 -0.20 38.99
N LEU A 116 18.04 -0.79 39.00
CA LEU A 116 16.91 -0.17 39.68
C LEU A 116 16.51 -1.06 40.86
N TYR A 117 16.80 -0.58 42.06
CA TYR A 117 16.33 -1.17 43.31
C TYR A 117 14.79 -1.19 43.31
N PRO A 118 14.14 -2.23 43.85
CA PRO A 118 12.70 -2.26 43.99
C PRO A 118 12.27 -1.15 44.96
N ARG A 119 11.57 -0.13 44.45
CA ARG A 119 10.86 0.84 45.28
C ARG A 119 9.64 0.13 45.85
N SER A 120 9.62 -0.08 47.16
CA SER A 120 8.45 -0.57 47.87
C SER A 120 7.50 0.60 48.15
N ASP A 121 6.49 0.79 47.31
CA ASP A 121 5.45 1.77 47.59
C ASP A 121 4.46 1.14 48.57
N SER A 122 4.69 1.32 49.87
CA SER A 122 3.71 0.99 50.90
C SER A 122 2.65 2.09 50.96
N TYR A 123 1.57 1.97 50.19
CA TYR A 123 0.40 2.86 50.37
C TYR A 123 -0.42 2.40 51.58
N THR A 124 0.06 2.71 52.79
CA THR A 124 -0.82 2.77 53.96
C THR A 124 -1.58 4.08 53.89
N ASN A 125 -2.87 3.97 53.60
CA ASN A 125 -3.83 5.06 53.62
C ASN A 125 -3.96 5.60 55.04
N ASN A 126 -3.34 6.75 55.35
CA ASN A 126 -3.77 7.57 56.49
C ASN A 126 -3.46 9.05 56.25
N GLY A 127 -4.47 9.89 56.49
CA GLY A 127 -4.53 11.28 56.03
C GLY A 127 -3.51 12.25 56.63
N GLY A 128 -3.37 13.38 55.93
CA GLY A 128 -2.65 14.57 56.40
C GLY A 128 -1.69 15.14 55.34
N THR A 129 -2.06 16.29 54.78
CA THR A 129 -1.22 17.26 54.04
C THR A 129 -0.19 16.69 53.06
N TRP A 130 -0.48 16.78 51.77
CA TRP A 130 0.50 16.56 50.70
C TRP A 130 1.68 17.53 50.86
N PRO A 131 2.92 17.06 51.13
CA PRO A 131 4.09 17.89 50.93
C PRO A 131 4.23 18.07 49.41
N TYR A 132 4.54 19.30 48.98
CA TYR A 132 4.95 19.52 47.61
C TYR A 132 6.04 18.50 47.21
N PRO A 133 6.04 18.02 45.96
CA PRO A 133 7.14 17.19 45.46
C PRO A 133 8.47 17.87 45.80
N PRO A 134 9.51 17.12 46.18
CA PRO A 134 10.84 17.71 46.33
C PRO A 134 11.16 18.46 45.04
N ASP A 135 11.62 19.71 45.15
CA ASP A 135 12.19 20.42 44.00
C ASP A 135 13.20 19.46 43.35
N LYS A 136 13.04 19.28 42.03
CA LYS A 136 13.84 18.32 41.27
C LYS A 136 15.32 18.58 41.58
N PRO A 137 16.17 17.54 41.75
CA PRO A 137 17.61 17.76 41.84
C PRO A 137 18.04 18.62 40.64
N ASP A 138 18.77 19.70 40.91
CA ASP A 138 19.45 20.48 39.86
C ASP A 138 20.43 19.52 39.17
N ASP A 139 19.97 18.88 38.10
CA ASP A 139 20.77 17.96 37.29
C ASP A 139 21.71 18.82 36.43
N PRO A 140 23.02 18.84 36.71
CA PRO A 140 23.96 19.68 35.98
C PRO A 140 24.17 19.24 34.52
N ASP A 141 23.67 18.05 34.15
CA ASP A 141 23.72 17.52 32.78
C ASP A 141 22.36 17.62 32.06
N TYR A 142 21.31 18.17 32.69
CA TYR A 142 20.13 18.59 31.95
C TYR A 142 20.48 19.91 31.27
N PRO A 143 20.59 19.97 29.93
CA PRO A 143 20.79 21.24 29.26
C PRO A 143 19.65 22.15 29.68
N ASP A 144 20.00 23.35 30.18
CA ASP A 144 19.03 24.42 30.41
C ASP A 144 18.10 24.47 29.19
N ASP A 145 16.79 24.58 29.43
CA ASP A 145 15.80 24.75 28.37
C ASP A 145 16.39 25.70 27.31
N PRO A 146 16.47 25.29 26.04
CA PRO A 146 17.21 26.03 25.03
C PRO A 146 16.74 27.49 25.05
N ASP A 147 17.67 28.42 25.26
CA ASP A 147 17.38 29.85 25.35
C ASP A 147 16.49 30.23 24.16
N PRO A 148 15.27 30.78 24.37
CA PRO A 148 14.34 31.13 23.30
C PRO A 148 14.92 32.18 22.33
N ARG A 149 16.07 32.78 22.66
CA ARG A 149 16.84 33.64 21.75
C ARG A 149 17.55 32.87 20.62
N ASN A 150 17.65 31.55 20.69
CA ASN A 150 18.26 30.68 19.69
C ASN A 150 17.26 29.74 19.00
N ASP A 151 15.96 30.01 19.11
CA ASP A 151 14.97 29.30 18.32
C ASP A 151 15.28 29.49 16.82
N PRO A 152 15.37 28.41 16.03
CA PRO A 152 15.44 28.51 14.58
C PRO A 152 14.30 29.42 14.10
N PRO A 153 14.54 30.31 13.11
CA PRO A 153 13.46 31.13 12.57
C PRO A 153 12.30 30.21 12.18
N PRO A 154 11.05 30.63 12.43
CA PRO A 154 9.89 29.81 12.14
C PRO A 154 9.98 29.28 10.71
N VAL A 155 9.82 27.95 10.57
CA VAL A 155 9.89 27.29 9.27
C VAL A 155 8.92 28.04 8.34
N PRO A 156 9.37 28.53 7.18
CA PRO A 156 8.48 29.24 6.27
C PRO A 156 7.28 28.34 5.97
N GLU A 157 6.07 28.86 6.15
CA GLU A 157 4.85 28.12 5.87
C GLU A 157 4.87 27.62 4.44
N ILE A 158 5.09 26.31 4.25
CA ILE A 158 4.97 25.66 2.95
C ILE A 158 3.45 25.56 2.72
N PRO A 159 2.89 26.27 1.72
CA PRO A 159 1.46 26.26 1.49
C PRO A 159 1.01 24.81 1.26
N GLU A 160 -0.05 24.41 1.97
CA GLU A 160 -0.62 23.06 1.84
C GLU A 160 -0.88 22.75 0.34
N PRO A 161 -0.76 21.48 -0.06
CA PRO A 161 -0.89 21.10 -1.47
C PRO A 161 -2.22 21.57 -2.08
N ALA A 162 -3.28 21.66 -1.27
CA ALA A 162 -4.58 22.18 -1.68
C ALA A 162 -4.53 23.68 -2.04
N THR A 163 -3.79 24.50 -1.29
CA THR A 163 -3.66 25.95 -1.51
C THR A 163 -2.89 26.24 -2.79
N MET A 164 -1.85 25.44 -3.09
CA MET A 164 -1.10 25.53 -4.35
C MET A 164 -1.96 25.20 -5.57
N ILE A 165 -2.80 24.16 -5.46
CA ILE A 165 -3.75 23.78 -6.52
C ILE A 165 -4.77 24.90 -6.77
N MET A 166 -5.30 25.50 -5.70
CA MET A 166 -6.28 26.59 -5.81
C MET A 166 -5.68 27.85 -6.47
N LEU A 167 -4.45 28.21 -6.14
CA LEU A 167 -3.77 29.38 -6.72
C LEU A 167 -3.42 29.14 -8.20
N GLY A 168 -2.99 27.93 -8.55
CA GLY A 168 -2.72 27.53 -9.94
C GLY A 168 -3.98 27.53 -10.82
N LEU A 169 -5.09 26.95 -10.32
CA LEU A 169 -6.37 26.96 -11.03
C LEU A 169 -6.95 28.37 -11.16
N GLY A 170 -6.87 29.20 -10.10
CA GLY A 170 -7.30 30.58 -10.13
C GLY A 170 -6.55 31.42 -11.18
N ALA A 171 -5.22 31.32 -11.23
CA ALA A 171 -4.40 32.03 -12.21
C ALA A 171 -4.68 31.55 -13.65
N LEU A 172 -4.88 30.24 -13.84
CA LEU A 172 -5.22 29.67 -15.15
C LEU A 172 -6.58 30.19 -15.66
N LEU A 173 -7.58 30.27 -14.78
CA LEU A 173 -8.91 30.79 -15.13
C LEU A 173 -8.86 32.28 -15.50
N ILE A 174 -8.12 33.09 -14.74
CA ILE A 174 -7.93 34.52 -15.04
C ILE A 174 -7.18 34.69 -16.38
N HIS A 175 -6.14 33.89 -16.63
CA HIS A 175 -5.38 33.93 -17.88
C HIS A 175 -6.22 33.49 -19.09
N ARG A 176 -7.09 32.48 -18.92
CA ARG A 176 -8.00 32.04 -19.99
C ARG A 176 -9.05 33.07 -20.34
N ASN A 177 -9.52 33.85 -19.35
CA ASN A 177 -10.48 34.93 -19.58
C ASN A 177 -9.87 36.19 -20.22
N LYS A 178 -8.55 36.41 -20.10
CA LYS A 178 -7.86 37.50 -20.82
C LYS A 178 -7.55 37.21 -22.29
N LYS A 179 -7.73 35.96 -22.75
CA LYS A 179 -7.44 35.53 -24.13
C LYS A 179 -8.71 35.33 -24.99
N LYS A 180 -9.87 35.79 -24.52
CA LYS A 180 -11.11 35.96 -25.29
C LYS A 180 -11.41 37.44 -25.41
#